data_AF-A0A3M8FMZ9-F1
#
_entry.id   AF-A0A3M8FMZ9-F1
#
_cell.length_a   1.000
_cell.length_b   1.000
_cell.length_c   1.000
_cell.angle_alpha   90.00
_cell.angle_beta   90.00
_cell.angle_gamma   90.00
#
_symmetry.space_group_name_H-M   'P 1'
#
loop_
_entity.id
_entity.type
_entity.pdbx_description
1 polymer ?
#
loop_
_entity_poly.entity_id
_entity_poly.type
_entity_poly.pdbx_seq_one_letter_code
_entity_poly.pdbx_strand_id
1 'polypeptide(L)'
;MLSLLIQKELKHILLSPKFFSTFLVCSILILISIFIGINEYKNSVKQYETNQQIAQQDITQASNWMSVRNIAHRAPTPMQIFVSGLHFDVGRLSGISNFNDVKLTRSPYSDETLFAIFRFIDFAFIVQVILSLFAILFTYDAINGERENGTLKLAFANSVSRVQYLIAKFTGTWLGLIVPLLVPILLGLLLVITMGVPVTGSEWQSIISLIALSILYITFFIGIGLLISSITRKSSLSFLLLLVIWISGVLILPRIGVMTAGQITPVESVAQLEAKQEAFQRARWEQYSSELSEVWQNRSQEMEGMDENERQAYRDEKEWEWLEEDDASRKLVQSDIVDNNRKLMEEAQNKKEGQQLLAFNLSRVSPVSSFRLAAMNLATTDIGLKTRYEESMRLYKDDFTEFVEKKQAEGGEHGGMRIEFDSNSGLKIDFGRNDQGLDMSEMPQYTPPTVTAGVGFQNSILDFGLLILFIMMTFGGSFFAFLRYDMR
;
A
#
# COMPACT_ATOMS: atom_id res chain seq x y z
N MET A 1 12.03 30.90 37.27
CA MET A 1 10.70 31.31 36.76
C MET A 1 10.13 30.34 35.73
N LEU A 2 10.80 30.08 34.60
CA LEU A 2 10.29 29.17 33.56
C LEU A 2 9.90 27.77 34.09
N SER A 3 10.78 27.12 34.87
CA SER A 3 10.51 25.81 35.47
C SER A 3 9.26 25.80 36.38
N LEU A 4 8.97 26.91 37.08
CA LEU A 4 7.80 27.00 37.95
C LEU A 4 6.52 27.10 37.13
N LEU A 5 6.54 27.83 36.01
CA LEU A 5 5.42 27.91 35.07
C LEU A 5 5.14 26.54 34.43
N ILE A 6 6.19 25.81 34.04
CA ILE A 6 6.04 24.44 33.52
C ILE A 6 5.43 23.52 34.58
N GLN A 7 5.91 23.57 35.83
CA GLN A 7 5.36 22.77 36.92
C GLN A 7 3.90 23.11 37.23
N LYS A 8 3.52 24.40 37.21
CA LYS A 8 2.13 24.84 37.33
C LYS A 8 1.26 24.18 36.26
N GLU A 9 1.71 24.24 35.01
CA GLU A 9 0.96 23.70 33.87
C GLU A 9 0.83 22.18 33.95
N LEU A 10 1.91 21.49 34.30
CA LEU A 10 1.92 20.04 34.46
C LEU A 10 0.91 19.60 35.55
N LYS A 11 0.90 20.28 36.69
CA LYS A 11 -0.07 20.01 37.77
C LYS A 11 -1.50 20.26 37.32
N HIS A 12 -1.75 21.36 36.60
CA HIS A 12 -3.08 21.68 36.09
C HIS A 12 -3.62 20.58 35.16
N ILE A 13 -2.77 20.06 34.28
CA ILE A 13 -3.16 18.99 33.35
C ILE A 13 -3.32 17.66 34.09
N LEU A 14 -2.30 17.20 34.81
CA LEU A 14 -2.27 15.87 35.43
C LEU A 14 -3.31 15.70 36.54
N LEU A 15 -3.67 16.77 37.26
CA LEU A 15 -4.70 16.74 38.30
C LEU A 15 -6.11 17.01 37.75
N SER A 16 -6.26 17.27 36.46
CA SER A 16 -7.58 17.48 35.87
C SER A 16 -8.36 16.16 35.80
N PRO A 17 -9.68 16.17 36.05
CA PRO A 17 -10.51 14.97 35.87
C PRO A 17 -10.54 14.50 34.40
N LYS A 18 -10.37 15.44 33.45
CA LYS A 18 -10.26 15.16 32.02
C LYS A 18 -9.05 14.27 31.72
N PHE A 19 -7.93 14.46 32.43
CA PHE A 19 -6.70 13.67 32.25
C PHE A 19 -6.89 12.21 32.58
N PHE A 20 -7.50 11.88 33.72
CA PHE A 20 -7.72 10.48 34.08
C PHE A 20 -8.56 9.74 33.05
N SER A 21 -9.69 10.32 32.63
CA SER A 21 -10.59 9.70 31.64
C SER A 21 -9.93 9.53 30.28
N THR A 22 -9.25 10.57 29.78
CA THR A 22 -8.55 10.50 28.47
C THR A 22 -7.39 9.52 28.50
N PHE A 23 -6.56 9.55 29.54
CA PHE A 23 -5.45 8.61 29.71
C PHE A 23 -5.93 7.15 29.79
N LEU A 24 -6.99 6.88 30.56
CA LEU A 24 -7.58 5.55 30.69
C LEU A 24 -8.09 5.05 29.33
N VAL A 25 -8.89 5.86 28.63
CA VAL A 25 -9.45 5.51 27.32
C VAL A 25 -8.32 5.26 26.31
N CYS A 26 -7.32 6.14 26.24
CA CYS A 26 -6.16 5.94 25.35
C CYS A 26 -5.38 4.68 25.68
N SER A 27 -5.13 4.42 26.96
CA SER A 27 -4.37 3.25 27.38
C SER A 27 -5.08 1.96 26.99
N ILE A 28 -6.40 1.89 27.23
CA ILE A 28 -7.22 0.75 26.83
C ILE A 28 -7.20 0.57 25.31
N LEU A 29 -7.40 1.65 24.54
CA LEU A 29 -7.45 1.56 23.09
C LEU A 29 -6.12 1.14 22.47
N ILE A 30 -5.00 1.72 22.92
CA ILE A 30 -3.65 1.37 22.43
C ILE A 30 -3.35 -0.10 22.74
N LEU A 31 -3.59 -0.55 23.98
CA LEU A 31 -3.31 -1.92 24.39
C LEU A 31 -4.19 -2.93 23.66
N ILE A 32 -5.49 -2.65 23.51
CA ILE A 32 -6.41 -3.51 22.76
C ILE A 32 -6.00 -3.57 21.28
N SER A 33 -5.69 -2.43 20.67
CA SER A 33 -5.27 -2.36 19.27
C SER A 33 -4.01 -3.19 19.02
N ILE A 34 -2.98 -3.03 19.85
CA ILE A 34 -1.74 -3.81 19.75
C ILE A 34 -2.01 -5.29 20.01
N PHE A 35 -2.83 -5.65 21.00
CA PHE A 35 -3.18 -7.03 21.28
C PHE A 35 -3.91 -7.71 20.11
N ILE A 36 -4.88 -7.02 19.50
CA ILE A 36 -5.57 -7.49 18.29
C ILE A 36 -4.56 -7.65 17.15
N GLY A 37 -3.70 -6.66 16.93
CA GLY A 37 -2.66 -6.71 15.90
C GLY A 37 -1.70 -7.88 16.06
N ILE A 38 -1.27 -8.20 17.30
CA ILE A 38 -0.42 -9.36 17.59
C ILE A 38 -1.12 -10.67 17.21
N ASN A 39 -2.39 -10.83 17.59
CA ASN A 39 -3.14 -12.05 17.26
C ASN A 39 -3.33 -12.20 15.75
N GLU A 40 -3.62 -11.11 15.06
CA GLU A 40 -3.75 -11.09 13.59
C GLU A 40 -2.43 -11.38 12.88
N TYR A 41 -1.32 -10.86 13.39
CA TYR A 41 0.02 -11.21 12.92
C TYR A 41 0.31 -12.70 13.07
N LYS A 42 0.06 -13.28 14.25
CA LYS A 42 0.25 -14.72 14.48
C LYS A 42 -0.61 -15.58 13.57
N ASN A 43 -1.87 -15.19 13.35
CA ASN A 43 -2.75 -15.87 12.40
C ASN A 43 -2.21 -15.79 10.97
N SER A 44 -1.69 -14.62 10.59
CA SER A 44 -1.08 -14.42 9.26
C SER A 44 0.19 -15.25 9.06
N VAL A 45 1.04 -15.36 10.09
CA VAL A 45 2.22 -16.25 10.08
C VAL A 45 1.81 -17.71 9.94
N LYS A 46 0.84 -18.16 10.74
CA LYS A 46 0.34 -19.54 10.68
C LYS A 46 -0.24 -19.87 9.30
N GLN A 47 -1.01 -18.96 8.71
CA GLN A 47 -1.56 -19.12 7.35
C GLN A 47 -0.44 -19.17 6.31
N TYR A 48 0.58 -18.32 6.43
CA TYR A 48 1.73 -18.31 5.54
C TYR A 48 2.51 -19.63 5.59
N GLU A 49 2.85 -20.10 6.79
CA GLU A 49 3.56 -21.38 6.99
C GLU A 49 2.75 -22.58 6.46
N THR A 50 1.45 -22.63 6.77
CA THR A 50 0.55 -23.69 6.27
C THR A 50 0.49 -23.69 4.74
N ASN A 51 0.35 -22.51 4.13
CA ASN A 51 0.29 -22.39 2.68
C ASN A 51 1.62 -22.76 2.00
N GLN A 52 2.77 -22.42 2.60
CA GLN A 52 4.07 -22.88 2.10
C GLN A 52 4.20 -24.41 2.16
N GLN A 53 3.72 -25.04 3.23
CA GLN A 53 3.72 -26.51 3.34
C GLN A 53 2.83 -27.15 2.27
N ILE A 54 1.64 -26.60 2.02
CA ILE A 54 0.74 -27.07 0.95
C ILE A 54 1.40 -26.87 -0.42
N ALA A 55 2.02 -25.71 -0.67
CA ALA A 55 2.73 -25.46 -1.93
C ALA A 55 3.87 -26.47 -2.13
N GLN A 56 4.64 -26.79 -1.09
CA GLN A 56 5.70 -27.79 -1.18
C GLN A 56 5.15 -29.21 -1.45
N GLN A 57 3.99 -29.56 -0.87
CA GLN A 57 3.30 -30.82 -1.15
C GLN A 57 2.79 -30.89 -2.60
N ASP A 58 2.20 -29.80 -3.10
CA ASP A 58 1.72 -29.70 -4.49
C ASP A 58 2.88 -29.83 -5.49
N ILE A 59 4.02 -29.21 -5.20
CA ILE A 59 5.23 -29.33 -6.03
C ILE A 59 5.74 -30.78 -6.01
N THR A 60 5.88 -31.42 -4.83
CA THR A 60 6.39 -32.81 -4.70
C THR A 60 5.52 -33.88 -5.36
N GLN A 61 4.23 -33.60 -5.57
CA GLN A 61 3.30 -34.52 -6.27
C GLN A 61 3.28 -34.34 -7.79
N ALA A 62 4.00 -33.35 -8.34
CA ALA A 62 4.03 -33.09 -9.77
C ALA A 62 4.76 -34.19 -10.54
N SER A 63 4.16 -34.67 -11.62
CA SER A 63 4.69 -35.76 -12.45
C SER A 63 5.56 -35.31 -13.62
N ASN A 64 5.54 -34.01 -13.93
CA ASN A 64 6.40 -33.38 -14.94
C ASN A 64 6.53 -31.88 -14.65
N TRP A 65 7.55 -31.24 -15.19
CA TRP A 65 7.84 -29.82 -14.92
C TRP A 65 6.71 -28.86 -15.34
N MET A 66 5.91 -29.22 -16.35
CA MET A 66 4.78 -28.40 -16.82
C MET A 66 3.57 -28.45 -15.88
N SER A 67 3.42 -29.52 -15.10
CA SER A 67 2.35 -29.70 -14.11
C SER A 67 2.69 -29.13 -12.74
N VAL A 68 3.92 -28.63 -12.54
CA VAL A 68 4.36 -28.04 -11.26
C VAL A 68 3.55 -26.78 -10.99
N ARG A 69 2.73 -26.84 -9.94
CA ARG A 69 1.96 -25.70 -9.46
C ARG A 69 2.79 -24.88 -8.48
N ASN A 70 3.48 -23.86 -9.00
CA ASN A 70 4.26 -22.95 -8.18
C ASN A 70 3.40 -21.75 -7.72
N ILE A 71 3.33 -21.49 -6.42
CA ILE A 71 2.57 -20.38 -5.84
C ILE A 71 3.51 -19.58 -4.94
N ALA A 72 3.69 -18.30 -5.25
CA ALA A 72 4.44 -17.38 -4.41
C ALA A 72 3.51 -16.71 -3.40
N HIS A 73 3.93 -16.67 -2.13
CA HIS A 73 3.18 -16.10 -1.02
C HIS A 73 3.87 -14.85 -0.47
N ARG A 74 3.08 -13.81 -0.20
CA ARG A 74 3.55 -12.61 0.48
C ARG A 74 3.80 -12.90 1.97
N ALA A 75 4.97 -12.49 2.47
CA ALA A 75 5.31 -12.65 3.87
C ALA A 75 4.54 -11.65 4.76
N PRO A 76 4.08 -12.08 5.95
CA PRO A 76 3.54 -11.17 6.97
C PRO A 76 4.67 -10.33 7.58
N THR A 77 4.34 -9.12 8.04
CA THR A 77 5.31 -8.22 8.69
C THR A 77 4.85 -7.86 10.10
N PRO A 78 5.74 -7.93 11.12
CA PRO A 78 5.46 -7.43 12.47
C PRO A 78 4.94 -5.99 12.51
N MET A 79 5.35 -5.13 11.56
CA MET A 79 4.91 -3.73 11.53
C MET A 79 3.41 -3.56 11.29
N GLN A 80 2.72 -4.57 10.74
CA GLN A 80 1.27 -4.56 10.55
C GLN A 80 0.49 -4.43 11.87
N ILE A 81 1.11 -4.78 13.00
CA ILE A 81 0.54 -4.63 14.35
C ILE A 81 0.25 -3.15 14.66
N PHE A 82 1.11 -2.24 14.20
CA PHE A 82 1.01 -0.82 14.50
C PHE A 82 0.35 -0.02 13.37
N VAL A 83 0.63 -0.40 12.12
CA VAL A 83 0.11 0.29 10.94
C VAL A 83 -0.33 -0.75 9.91
N SER A 84 -1.63 -0.94 9.80
CA SER A 84 -2.20 -1.90 8.85
C SER A 84 -1.96 -1.46 7.41
N GLY A 85 -2.03 -0.16 7.12
CA GLY A 85 -1.81 0.41 5.80
C GLY A 85 -2.64 -0.31 4.73
N LEU A 86 -1.98 -0.73 3.65
CA LEU A 86 -2.58 -1.55 2.59
C LEU A 86 -2.37 -3.06 2.79
N HIS A 87 -1.85 -3.50 3.95
CA HIS A 87 -1.51 -4.90 4.18
C HIS A 87 -2.69 -5.83 3.88
N PHE A 88 -3.90 -5.44 4.21
CA PHE A 88 -5.06 -6.30 4.02
C PHE A 88 -5.80 -6.06 2.71
N ASP A 89 -5.60 -4.91 2.05
CA ASP A 89 -6.21 -4.62 0.75
C ASP A 89 -5.45 -5.30 -0.40
N VAL A 90 -4.18 -5.64 -0.19
CA VAL A 90 -3.33 -6.31 -1.17
C VAL A 90 -3.40 -7.84 -1.01
N GLY A 91 -3.53 -8.55 -2.14
CA GLY A 91 -3.53 -10.01 -2.19
C GLY A 91 -2.33 -10.67 -1.49
N ARG A 92 -2.50 -11.94 -1.09
CA ARG A 92 -1.46 -12.72 -0.39
C ARG A 92 -0.72 -13.70 -1.27
N LEU A 93 -1.25 -14.03 -2.45
CA LEU A 93 -0.63 -15.03 -3.31
C LEU A 93 -0.71 -14.68 -4.79
N SER A 94 0.27 -15.14 -5.54
CA SER A 94 0.27 -15.16 -7.00
C SER A 94 0.66 -16.56 -7.46
N GLY A 95 -0.07 -17.09 -8.46
CA GLY A 95 0.40 -18.25 -9.19
C GLY A 95 1.62 -17.85 -10.02
N ILE A 96 2.63 -18.71 -10.04
CA ILE A 96 3.84 -18.56 -10.85
C ILE A 96 3.74 -19.61 -11.96
N SER A 97 3.57 -19.13 -13.19
CA SER A 97 3.39 -19.98 -14.36
C SER A 97 3.85 -19.25 -15.61
N ASN A 98 4.29 -19.98 -16.63
CA ASN A 98 4.71 -19.39 -17.91
C ASN A 98 3.54 -18.67 -18.61
N PHE A 99 2.32 -19.20 -18.45
CA PHE A 99 1.13 -18.75 -19.18
C PHE A 99 0.42 -17.52 -18.61
N ASN A 100 0.52 -17.28 -17.29
CA ASN A 100 -0.16 -16.17 -16.63
C ASN A 100 0.83 -15.13 -16.11
N ASP A 101 0.47 -13.85 -16.18
CA ASP A 101 1.24 -12.78 -15.54
C ASP A 101 1.08 -12.82 -14.01
N VAL A 102 2.07 -12.29 -13.32
CA VAL A 102 2.09 -12.19 -11.86
C VAL A 102 1.05 -11.17 -11.42
N LYS A 103 0.14 -11.60 -10.55
CA LYS A 103 -0.89 -10.74 -9.98
C LYS A 103 -1.24 -11.22 -8.59
N LEU A 104 -1.11 -10.33 -7.61
CA LEU A 104 -1.53 -10.63 -6.25
C LEU A 104 -3.06 -10.76 -6.19
N THR A 105 -3.52 -11.92 -5.77
CA THR A 105 -4.93 -12.27 -5.61
C THR A 105 -5.21 -12.72 -4.18
N ARG A 106 -6.50 -12.89 -3.85
CA ARG A 106 -6.99 -13.31 -2.53
C ARG A 106 -6.48 -12.39 -1.41
N SER A 107 -7.07 -11.20 -1.36
CA SER A 107 -6.88 -10.31 -0.22
C SER A 107 -7.52 -10.97 1.02
N PRO A 108 -6.92 -10.85 2.22
CA PRO A 108 -7.52 -11.38 3.44
C PRO A 108 -8.98 -10.98 3.65
N TYR A 109 -9.38 -9.81 3.14
CA TYR A 109 -10.75 -9.31 3.25
C TYR A 109 -11.74 -9.97 2.29
N SER A 110 -11.29 -10.55 1.17
CA SER A 110 -12.20 -11.36 0.34
C SER A 110 -12.60 -12.65 1.06
N ASP A 111 -11.78 -13.11 2.01
CA ASP A 111 -11.87 -14.43 2.59
C ASP A 111 -12.45 -14.42 4.02
N GLU A 112 -12.20 -13.37 4.83
CA GLU A 112 -12.66 -13.28 6.23
C GLU A 112 -13.44 -11.97 6.54
N THR A 113 -14.77 -12.01 6.42
CA THR A 113 -15.64 -10.82 6.56
C THR A 113 -15.74 -10.27 7.99
N LEU A 114 -15.51 -11.10 9.02
CA LEU A 114 -15.61 -10.70 10.43
C LEU A 114 -14.48 -9.74 10.86
N PHE A 115 -13.26 -9.95 10.35
CA PHE A 115 -12.12 -9.07 10.66
C PHE A 115 -12.15 -7.75 9.87
N ALA A 116 -12.85 -7.72 8.73
CA ALA A 116 -13.06 -6.50 7.95
C ALA A 116 -13.88 -5.41 8.70
N ILE A 117 -14.64 -5.78 9.73
CA ILE A 117 -15.45 -4.84 10.54
C ILE A 117 -14.56 -4.03 11.51
N PHE A 118 -13.50 -4.64 12.04
CA PHE A 118 -12.54 -3.98 12.96
C PHE A 118 -11.32 -3.36 12.24
N ARG A 119 -11.31 -3.40 10.89
CA ARG A 119 -10.31 -2.91 9.91
C ARG A 119 -9.58 -1.60 10.22
N PHE A 120 -10.12 -0.75 11.08
CA PHE A 120 -9.73 0.66 11.15
C PHE A 120 -9.05 1.12 12.43
N ILE A 121 -8.97 0.29 13.47
CA ILE A 121 -8.47 0.74 14.78
C ILE A 121 -7.05 0.19 15.02
N ASP A 122 -6.13 0.56 14.14
CA ASP A 122 -4.68 0.36 14.34
C ASP A 122 -4.08 1.48 15.20
N PHE A 123 -2.83 1.32 15.66
CA PHE A 123 -2.15 2.33 16.47
C PHE A 123 -2.08 3.67 15.73
N ALA A 124 -1.75 3.66 14.43
CA ALA A 124 -1.70 4.88 13.63
C ALA A 124 -3.05 5.61 13.57
N PHE A 125 -4.18 4.91 13.47
CA PHE A 125 -5.52 5.50 13.53
C PHE A 125 -5.81 6.12 14.89
N ILE A 126 -5.43 5.44 15.99
CA ILE A 126 -5.57 5.98 17.35
C ILE A 126 -4.81 7.30 17.47
N VAL A 127 -3.57 7.36 16.96
CA VAL A 127 -2.79 8.61 16.93
C VAL A 127 -3.47 9.67 16.07
N GLN A 128 -3.86 9.29 14.85
CA GLN A 128 -4.46 10.19 13.86
C GLN A 128 -5.76 10.84 14.35
N VAL A 129 -6.65 10.06 14.97
CA VAL A 129 -8.01 10.50 15.29
C VAL A 129 -8.15 10.82 16.78
N ILE A 130 -7.76 9.91 17.65
CA ILE A 130 -8.09 9.99 19.08
C ILE A 130 -7.11 10.91 19.80
N LEU A 131 -5.81 10.72 19.58
CA LEU A 131 -4.79 11.55 20.22
C LEU A 131 -4.79 12.99 19.69
N SER A 132 -5.10 13.20 18.42
CA SER A 132 -5.25 14.56 17.87
C SER A 132 -6.44 15.31 18.49
N LEU A 133 -7.57 14.62 18.72
CA LEU A 133 -8.72 15.20 19.44
C LEU A 133 -8.39 15.47 20.90
N PHE A 134 -7.64 14.59 21.56
CA PHE A 134 -7.22 14.81 22.95
C PHE A 134 -6.25 15.99 23.04
N ALA A 135 -5.30 16.11 22.13
CA ALA A 135 -4.44 17.29 22.06
C ALA A 135 -5.25 18.60 21.97
N ILE A 136 -6.32 18.64 21.16
CA ILE A 136 -7.27 19.76 21.11
C ILE A 136 -7.98 19.96 22.45
N LEU A 137 -8.47 18.89 23.08
CA LEU A 137 -9.20 18.95 24.35
C LEU A 137 -8.36 19.55 25.50
N PHE A 138 -7.04 19.38 25.47
CA PHE A 138 -6.14 19.93 26.48
C PHE A 138 -5.61 21.33 26.15
N THR A 139 -5.87 21.84 24.95
CA THR A 139 -5.27 23.09 24.47
C THR A 139 -6.28 24.17 24.11
N TYR A 140 -7.56 23.82 23.91
CA TYR A 140 -8.58 24.78 23.48
C TYR A 140 -8.78 25.95 24.46
N ASP A 141 -8.65 25.70 25.76
CA ASP A 141 -8.81 26.66 26.86
C ASP A 141 -7.49 27.16 27.46
N ALA A 142 -6.34 26.85 26.83
CA ALA A 142 -5.02 27.08 27.41
C ALA A 142 -4.73 28.55 27.77
N ILE A 143 -5.06 29.50 26.88
CA ILE A 143 -4.78 30.94 27.05
C ILE A 143 -6.07 31.71 27.34
N ASN A 144 -7.09 31.54 26.50
CA ASN A 144 -8.39 32.16 26.67
C ASN A 144 -9.13 31.71 27.95
N GLY A 145 -8.94 30.48 28.44
CA GLY A 145 -9.53 30.03 29.70
C GLY A 145 -8.90 30.71 30.91
N GLU A 146 -7.57 30.88 30.91
CA GLU A 146 -6.90 31.70 31.94
C GLU A 146 -7.28 33.18 31.86
N ARG A 147 -7.61 33.67 30.66
CA ARG A 147 -8.14 35.03 30.49
C ARG A 147 -9.55 35.16 31.08
N GLU A 148 -10.45 34.24 30.77
CA GLU A 148 -11.83 34.24 31.27
C GLU A 148 -11.86 34.16 32.80
N ASN A 149 -10.97 33.36 33.40
CA ASN A 149 -10.85 33.21 34.84
C ASN A 149 -10.07 34.36 35.52
N GLY A 150 -9.55 35.33 34.75
CA GLY A 150 -8.74 36.44 35.25
C GLY A 150 -7.34 36.06 35.74
N THR A 151 -6.96 34.79 35.71
CA THR A 151 -5.64 34.30 36.18
C THR A 151 -4.51 34.78 35.27
N LEU A 152 -4.79 35.05 34.00
CA LEU A 152 -3.81 35.60 33.06
C LEU A 152 -3.34 36.99 33.50
N LYS A 153 -4.28 37.87 33.92
CA LYS A 153 -3.93 39.21 34.42
C LYS A 153 -3.09 39.14 35.69
N LEU A 154 -3.42 38.20 36.58
CA LEU A 154 -2.66 37.96 37.81
C LEU A 154 -1.23 37.45 37.53
N ALA A 155 -1.07 36.57 36.55
CA ALA A 155 0.25 36.05 36.16
C ALA A 155 1.18 37.17 35.66
N PHE A 156 0.65 38.12 34.89
CA PHE A 156 1.40 39.25 34.34
C PHE A 156 1.48 40.49 35.24
N ALA A 157 0.83 40.47 36.41
CA ALA A 157 1.13 41.43 37.48
C ALA A 157 2.52 41.18 38.09
N ASN A 158 3.08 39.98 37.89
CA ASN A 158 4.46 39.66 38.22
C ASN A 158 5.40 39.93 37.02
N SER A 159 6.69 40.03 37.26
CA SER A 159 7.73 40.26 36.24
C SER A 159 7.99 39.02 35.36
N VAL A 160 6.97 38.53 34.65
CA VAL A 160 7.05 37.38 33.76
C VAL A 160 7.03 37.84 32.31
N SER A 161 8.03 37.44 31.52
CA SER A 161 8.04 37.75 30.09
C SER A 161 6.98 36.95 29.32
N ARG A 162 6.33 37.59 28.33
CA ARG A 162 5.31 36.94 27.49
C ARG A 162 5.86 35.71 26.75
N VAL A 163 7.12 35.80 26.32
CA VAL A 163 7.82 34.71 25.63
C VAL A 163 8.02 33.50 26.55
N GLN A 164 8.54 33.72 27.76
CA GLN A 164 8.71 32.62 28.73
C GLN A 164 7.37 32.01 29.13
N TYR A 165 6.31 32.82 29.23
CA TYR A 165 4.96 32.32 29.53
C TYR A 165 4.47 31.36 28.44
N LEU A 166 4.56 31.77 27.16
CA LEU A 166 4.10 30.94 26.04
C LEU A 166 4.93 29.65 25.90
N ILE A 167 6.26 29.75 26.02
CA ILE A 167 7.15 28.57 25.97
C ILE A 167 6.84 27.61 27.14
N ALA A 168 6.63 28.14 28.34
CA ALA A 168 6.25 27.31 29.48
C ALA A 168 4.90 26.63 29.27
N LYS A 169 3.93 27.34 28.67
CA LYS A 169 2.62 26.77 28.35
C LYS A 169 2.74 25.63 27.36
N PHE A 170 3.41 25.87 26.23
CA PHE A 170 3.64 24.83 25.22
C PHE A 170 4.40 23.62 25.79
N THR A 171 5.52 23.85 26.49
CA THR A 171 6.35 22.77 27.05
C THR A 171 5.61 22.01 28.15
N GLY A 172 4.85 22.70 29.01
CA GLY A 172 4.06 22.08 30.06
C GLY A 172 2.93 21.21 29.51
N THR A 173 2.21 21.71 28.50
CA THR A 173 1.18 20.91 27.81
C THR A 173 1.77 19.74 27.04
N TRP A 174 2.91 19.96 26.35
CA TRP A 174 3.61 18.91 25.63
C TRP A 174 4.07 17.79 26.57
N LEU A 175 4.74 18.12 27.68
CA LEU A 175 5.17 17.12 28.67
C LEU A 175 3.97 16.42 29.33
N GLY A 176 2.92 17.18 29.66
CA GLY A 176 1.71 16.66 30.30
C GLY A 176 0.93 15.67 29.43
N LEU A 177 1.08 15.72 28.10
CA LEU A 177 0.44 14.80 27.17
C LEU A 177 1.36 13.67 26.72
N ILE A 178 2.58 14.00 26.29
CA ILE A 178 3.50 13.04 25.68
C ILE A 178 4.04 12.05 26.71
N VAL A 179 4.47 12.52 27.89
CA VAL A 179 5.10 11.63 28.89
C VAL A 179 4.13 10.55 29.38
N PRO A 180 2.88 10.86 29.77
CA PRO A 180 1.92 9.82 30.13
C PRO A 180 1.62 8.87 28.98
N LEU A 181 1.45 9.39 27.76
CA LEU A 181 1.14 8.58 26.57
C LEU A 181 2.22 7.52 26.26
N LEU A 182 3.48 7.78 26.62
CA LEU A 182 4.54 6.79 26.46
C LEU A 182 4.30 5.53 27.28
N VAL A 183 3.60 5.61 28.43
CA VAL A 183 3.34 4.45 29.29
C VAL A 183 2.56 3.34 28.57
N PRO A 184 1.36 3.56 28.00
CA PRO A 184 0.65 2.52 27.27
C PRO A 184 1.37 2.08 25.99
N ILE A 185 2.16 2.95 25.35
CA ILE A 185 2.99 2.56 24.20
C ILE A 185 4.06 1.56 24.63
N LEU A 186 4.80 1.85 25.70
CA LEU A 186 5.83 0.96 26.25
C LEU A 186 5.24 -0.37 26.75
N LEU A 187 4.06 -0.33 27.38
CA LEU A 187 3.33 -1.55 27.76
C LEU A 187 2.90 -2.35 26.53
N GLY A 188 2.46 -1.69 25.46
CA GLY A 188 2.16 -2.33 24.18
C GLY A 188 3.39 -3.00 23.55
N LEU A 189 4.55 -2.34 23.56
CA LEU A 189 5.81 -2.93 23.11
C LEU A 189 6.23 -4.12 23.99
N LEU A 190 6.01 -4.05 25.29
CA LEU A 190 6.23 -5.17 26.21
C LEU A 190 5.32 -6.36 25.86
N LEU A 191 4.05 -6.12 25.47
CA LEU A 191 3.16 -7.18 24.98
C LEU A 191 3.70 -7.84 23.71
N VAL A 192 4.22 -7.07 22.75
CA VAL A 192 4.81 -7.60 21.51
C VAL A 192 5.98 -8.55 21.82
N ILE A 193 6.85 -8.16 22.75
CA ILE A 193 8.00 -8.99 23.18
C ILE A 193 7.52 -10.24 23.93
N THR A 194 6.65 -10.07 24.94
CA THR A 194 6.21 -11.19 25.80
C THR A 194 5.35 -12.21 25.06
N MET A 195 4.64 -11.80 24.01
CA MET A 195 3.89 -12.70 23.14
C MET A 195 4.74 -13.36 22.05
N GLY A 196 6.06 -13.11 22.00
CA GLY A 196 6.99 -13.83 21.12
C GLY A 196 6.92 -13.40 19.65
N VAL A 197 6.58 -12.15 19.36
CA VAL A 197 6.66 -11.61 17.99
C VAL A 197 8.14 -11.43 17.62
N PRO A 198 8.64 -12.04 16.53
CA PRO A 198 10.04 -11.89 16.11
C PRO A 198 10.22 -10.51 15.47
N VAL A 199 10.74 -9.54 16.24
CA VAL A 199 11.03 -8.18 15.77
C VAL A 199 12.53 -8.04 15.52
N THR A 200 12.91 -7.79 14.27
CA THR A 200 14.28 -7.57 13.81
C THR A 200 14.79 -6.18 14.19
N GLY A 201 16.12 -5.97 14.12
CA GLY A 201 16.73 -4.66 14.41
C GLY A 201 16.23 -3.53 13.48
N SER A 202 15.94 -3.84 12.22
CA SER A 202 15.33 -2.89 11.27
C SER A 202 13.92 -2.48 11.73
N GLU A 203 13.09 -3.43 12.15
CA GLU A 203 11.73 -3.14 12.59
C GLU A 203 11.71 -2.32 13.89
N TRP A 204 12.64 -2.54 14.80
CA TRP A 204 12.81 -1.66 15.97
C TRP A 204 13.11 -0.20 15.58
N GLN A 205 13.93 0.03 14.55
CA GLN A 205 14.19 1.38 14.03
C GLN A 205 12.92 1.99 13.43
N SER A 206 12.12 1.22 12.69
CA SER A 206 10.82 1.66 12.17
C SER A 206 9.84 2.00 13.29
N ILE A 207 9.77 1.20 14.36
CA ILE A 207 8.93 1.46 15.54
C ILE A 207 9.33 2.77 16.22
N ILE A 208 10.64 2.98 16.48
CA ILE A 208 11.14 4.21 17.09
C ILE A 208 10.82 5.43 16.21
N SER A 209 11.01 5.29 14.89
CA SER A 209 10.69 6.35 13.92
C SER A 209 9.19 6.64 13.89
N LEU A 210 8.34 5.62 14.01
CA LEU A 210 6.89 5.76 14.08
C LEU A 210 6.46 6.50 15.35
N ILE A 211 7.05 6.17 16.51
CA ILE A 211 6.79 6.89 17.77
C ILE A 211 7.21 8.35 17.65
N ALA A 212 8.39 8.63 17.09
CA ALA A 212 8.86 9.99 16.85
C ALA A 212 7.91 10.77 15.92
N LEU A 213 7.44 10.13 14.86
CA LEU A 213 6.45 10.69 13.94
C LEU A 213 5.11 11.00 14.65
N SER A 214 4.63 10.08 15.50
CA SER A 214 3.44 10.29 16.32
C SER A 214 3.58 11.48 17.27
N ILE A 215 4.75 11.62 17.92
CA ILE A 215 5.04 12.77 18.80
C ILE A 215 5.03 14.08 18.00
N LEU A 216 5.66 14.13 16.82
CA LEU A 216 5.62 15.31 15.94
C LEU A 216 4.18 15.67 15.55
N TYR A 217 3.39 14.68 15.16
CA TYR A 217 2.00 14.88 14.78
C TYR A 217 1.15 15.43 15.93
N ILE A 218 1.29 14.89 17.15
CA ILE A 218 0.59 15.41 18.34
C ILE A 218 1.06 16.84 18.65
N THR A 219 2.36 17.11 18.48
CA THR A 219 2.95 18.44 18.69
C THR A 219 2.32 19.49 17.77
N PHE A 220 2.01 19.13 16.52
CA PHE A 220 1.26 20.01 15.61
C PHE A 220 -0.13 20.38 16.18
N PHE A 221 -0.88 19.40 16.70
CA PHE A 221 -2.19 19.68 17.29
C PHE A 221 -2.12 20.48 18.58
N ILE A 222 -1.04 20.33 19.36
CA ILE A 222 -0.78 21.20 20.50
C ILE A 222 -0.53 22.65 20.04
N GLY A 223 0.28 22.81 18.99
CA GLY A 223 0.59 24.12 18.40
C GLY A 223 -0.66 24.83 17.86
N ILE A 224 -1.50 24.14 17.09
CA ILE A 224 -2.74 24.73 16.55
C ILE A 224 -3.74 25.05 17.66
N GLY A 225 -3.85 24.20 18.69
CA GLY A 225 -4.66 24.45 19.87
C GLY A 225 -4.28 25.73 20.59
N LEU A 226 -2.99 25.92 20.86
CA LEU A 226 -2.46 27.14 21.45
C LEU A 226 -2.68 28.37 20.55
N LEU A 227 -2.48 28.23 19.24
CA LEU A 227 -2.72 29.31 18.28
C LEU A 227 -4.17 29.80 18.35
N ILE A 228 -5.15 28.90 18.26
CA ILE A 228 -6.57 29.28 18.29
C ILE A 228 -6.97 29.80 19.68
N SER A 229 -6.45 29.21 20.76
CA SER A 229 -6.65 29.71 22.11
C SER A 229 -6.05 31.12 22.32
N SER A 230 -4.95 31.43 21.62
CA SER A 230 -4.32 32.76 21.62
C SER A 230 -5.12 33.81 20.84
N ILE A 231 -5.89 33.43 19.82
CA ILE A 231 -6.62 34.38 18.97
C ILE A 231 -8.04 34.62 19.50
N THR A 232 -8.64 33.60 20.10
CA THR A 232 -10.01 33.67 20.60
C THR A 232 -10.07 34.30 22.00
N ARG A 233 -11.23 34.88 22.33
CA ARG A 233 -11.49 35.43 23.67
C ARG A 233 -12.27 34.48 24.58
N LYS A 234 -13.09 33.60 23.97
CA LYS A 234 -13.94 32.67 24.70
C LYS A 234 -13.53 31.22 24.50
N SER A 235 -13.51 30.43 25.57
CA SER A 235 -13.10 29.02 25.52
C SER A 235 -14.02 28.18 24.63
N SER A 236 -15.35 28.42 24.70
CA SER A 236 -16.34 27.70 23.86
C SER A 236 -16.15 27.95 22.37
N LEU A 237 -15.78 29.19 21.98
CA LEU A 237 -15.53 29.53 20.57
C LEU A 237 -14.24 28.86 20.06
N SER A 238 -13.20 28.83 20.89
CA SER A 238 -11.94 28.15 20.57
C SER A 238 -12.15 26.67 20.31
N PHE A 239 -12.90 26.00 21.18
CA PHE A 239 -13.24 24.59 21.01
C PHE A 239 -13.98 24.32 19.69
N LEU A 240 -15.01 25.13 19.39
CA LEU A 240 -15.78 25.00 18.15
C LEU A 240 -14.91 25.19 16.92
N LEU A 241 -14.08 26.24 16.89
CA LEU A 241 -13.18 26.51 15.77
C LEU A 241 -12.14 25.40 15.58
N LEU A 242 -11.54 24.91 16.67
CA LEU A 242 -10.60 23.79 16.60
C LEU A 242 -11.26 22.53 16.07
N LEU A 243 -12.52 22.26 16.44
CA LEU A 243 -13.27 21.12 15.95
C LEU A 243 -13.58 21.25 14.45
N VAL A 244 -13.94 22.44 13.97
CA VAL A 244 -14.14 22.70 12.52
C VAL A 244 -12.84 22.53 11.74
N ILE A 245 -11.74 23.10 12.25
CA ILE A 245 -10.41 22.96 11.64
C ILE A 245 -9.98 21.49 11.62
N TRP A 246 -10.22 20.76 12.71
CA TRP A 246 -9.92 19.33 12.80
C TRP A 246 -10.74 18.53 11.78
N ILE A 247 -12.07 18.72 11.70
CA ILE A 247 -12.92 18.02 10.72
C ILE A 247 -12.43 18.31 9.31
N SER A 248 -12.16 19.59 9.02
CA SER A 248 -11.70 20.03 7.70
C SER A 248 -10.34 19.42 7.35
N GLY A 249 -9.39 19.48 8.28
CA GLY A 249 -8.03 19.00 8.08
C GLY A 249 -7.91 17.47 8.03
N VAL A 250 -8.65 16.77 8.87
CA VAL A 250 -8.53 15.31 9.08
C VAL A 250 -9.44 14.54 8.13
N LEU A 251 -10.66 15.03 7.86
CA LEU A 251 -11.66 14.28 7.09
C LEU A 251 -11.84 14.82 5.66
N ILE A 252 -11.81 16.14 5.48
CA ILE A 252 -12.19 16.78 4.21
C ILE A 252 -10.98 16.96 3.29
N LEU A 253 -9.91 17.60 3.76
CA LEU A 253 -8.73 17.92 2.94
C LEU A 253 -8.08 16.71 2.25
N PRO A 254 -7.89 15.55 2.92
CA PRO A 254 -7.30 14.38 2.25
C PRO A 254 -8.15 13.91 1.07
N ARG A 255 -9.49 13.96 1.21
CA ARG A 255 -10.42 13.53 0.16
C ARG A 255 -10.43 14.49 -1.02
N ILE A 256 -10.38 15.80 -0.76
CA ILE A 256 -10.26 16.80 -1.83
C ILE A 256 -8.99 16.58 -2.64
N GLY A 257 -7.86 16.27 -2.00
CA GLY A 257 -6.60 15.96 -2.70
C GLY A 257 -6.72 14.79 -3.66
N VAL A 258 -7.40 13.71 -3.25
CA VAL A 258 -7.63 12.53 -4.11
C VAL A 258 -8.63 12.86 -5.24
N MET A 259 -9.71 13.57 -4.94
CA MET A 259 -10.73 13.92 -5.95
C MET A 259 -10.17 14.85 -7.03
N THR A 260 -9.39 15.86 -6.63
CA THR A 260 -8.75 16.80 -7.56
C THR A 260 -7.74 16.09 -8.46
N ALA A 261 -6.99 15.12 -7.92
CA ALA A 261 -6.11 14.30 -8.74
C ALA A 261 -6.86 13.46 -9.77
N GLY A 262 -8.02 12.91 -9.38
CA GLY A 262 -8.91 12.19 -10.29
C GLY A 262 -9.41 13.03 -11.47
N GLN A 263 -9.57 14.34 -11.26
CA GLN A 263 -9.98 15.27 -12.31
C GLN A 263 -8.81 15.71 -13.20
N ILE A 264 -7.61 15.88 -12.64
CA ILE A 264 -6.42 16.31 -13.39
C ILE A 264 -5.86 15.18 -14.25
N THR A 265 -5.81 13.96 -13.71
CA THR A 265 -5.30 12.77 -14.39
C THR A 265 -6.39 11.70 -14.40
N PRO A 266 -7.38 11.78 -15.31
CA PRO A 266 -8.43 10.78 -15.39
C PRO A 266 -7.83 9.43 -15.79
N VAL A 267 -8.13 8.40 -15.00
CA VAL A 267 -7.76 7.01 -15.29
C VAL A 267 -8.96 6.33 -15.88
N GLU A 268 -8.75 5.66 -17.01
CA GLU A 268 -9.81 4.95 -17.72
C GLU A 268 -10.34 3.79 -16.87
N SER A 269 -11.65 3.56 -16.92
CA SER A 269 -12.24 2.43 -16.23
C SER A 269 -11.84 1.11 -16.89
N VAL A 270 -11.92 0.00 -16.15
CA VAL A 270 -11.63 -1.34 -16.69
C VAL A 270 -12.48 -1.62 -17.94
N ALA A 271 -13.77 -1.25 -17.92
CA ALA A 271 -14.66 -1.40 -19.06
C ALA A 271 -14.26 -0.54 -20.27
N GLN A 272 -13.71 0.67 -20.05
CA GLN A 272 -13.21 1.52 -21.14
C GLN A 272 -11.94 0.93 -21.77
N LEU A 273 -11.05 0.38 -20.95
CA LEU A 273 -9.84 -0.28 -21.41
C LEU A 273 -10.18 -1.55 -22.21
N GLU A 274 -11.05 -2.40 -21.68
CA GLU A 274 -11.55 -3.60 -22.37
C GLU A 274 -12.23 -3.24 -23.69
N ALA A 275 -13.09 -2.20 -23.70
CA ALA A 275 -13.73 -1.74 -24.93
C ALA A 275 -12.73 -1.29 -26.01
N LYS A 276 -11.62 -0.64 -25.62
CA LYS A 276 -10.55 -0.27 -26.56
C LYS A 276 -9.80 -1.49 -27.10
N GLN A 277 -9.51 -2.46 -26.24
CA GLN A 277 -8.85 -3.71 -26.62
C GLN A 277 -9.73 -4.49 -27.61
N GLU A 278 -11.02 -4.65 -27.31
CA GLU A 278 -11.99 -5.32 -28.19
C GLU A 278 -12.22 -4.58 -29.50
N ALA A 279 -12.24 -3.24 -29.49
CA ALA A 279 -12.37 -2.44 -30.71
C ALA A 279 -11.16 -2.61 -31.63
N PHE A 280 -9.94 -2.57 -31.08
CA PHE A 280 -8.71 -2.80 -31.85
C PHE A 280 -8.64 -4.22 -32.38
N GLN A 281 -8.96 -5.22 -31.53
CA GLN A 281 -9.00 -6.62 -31.93
C GLN A 281 -9.97 -6.85 -33.09
N ARG A 282 -11.21 -6.32 -33.01
CA ARG A 282 -12.19 -6.41 -34.10
C ARG A 282 -11.69 -5.76 -35.38
N ALA A 283 -11.15 -4.54 -35.30
CA ALA A 283 -10.66 -3.82 -36.46
C ALA A 283 -9.50 -4.56 -37.16
N ARG A 284 -8.56 -5.16 -36.41
CA ARG A 284 -7.47 -5.94 -36.99
C ARG A 284 -7.95 -7.25 -37.62
N TRP A 285 -8.89 -7.95 -36.99
CA TRP A 285 -9.48 -9.16 -37.58
C TRP A 285 -10.32 -8.87 -38.83
N GLU A 286 -11.05 -7.75 -38.85
CA GLU A 286 -11.80 -7.30 -40.03
C GLU A 286 -10.83 -6.96 -41.17
N GLN A 287 -9.76 -6.22 -40.88
CA GLN A 287 -8.71 -5.93 -41.87
C GLN A 287 -8.07 -7.21 -42.40
N TYR A 288 -7.68 -8.14 -41.53
CA TYR A 288 -7.14 -9.44 -41.92
C TYR A 288 -8.12 -10.23 -42.80
N SER A 289 -9.42 -10.21 -42.47
CA SER A 289 -10.43 -10.90 -43.28
C SER A 289 -10.56 -10.32 -44.70
N SER A 290 -10.40 -8.99 -44.83
CA SER A 290 -10.40 -8.31 -46.11
C SER A 290 -9.14 -8.65 -46.92
N GLU A 291 -7.96 -8.58 -46.30
CA GLU A 291 -6.67 -8.95 -46.92
C GLU A 291 -6.71 -10.42 -47.39
N LEU A 292 -7.20 -11.33 -46.54
CA LEU A 292 -7.34 -12.74 -46.86
C LEU A 292 -8.30 -12.94 -48.05
N SER A 293 -9.42 -12.21 -48.10
CA SER A 293 -10.36 -12.30 -49.22
C SER A 293 -9.75 -11.89 -50.57
N GLU A 294 -8.86 -10.91 -50.57
CA GLU A 294 -8.12 -10.47 -51.76
C GLU A 294 -7.10 -11.54 -52.20
N VAL A 295 -6.37 -12.11 -51.23
CA VAL A 295 -5.46 -13.24 -51.47
C VAL A 295 -6.19 -14.44 -52.09
N TRP A 296 -7.35 -14.83 -51.55
CA TRP A 296 -8.16 -15.92 -52.12
C TRP A 296 -8.67 -15.59 -53.52
N GLN A 297 -9.04 -14.34 -53.81
CA GLN A 297 -9.44 -13.91 -55.14
C GLN A 297 -8.28 -14.04 -56.14
N ASN A 298 -7.09 -13.57 -55.77
CA ASN A 298 -5.89 -13.67 -56.60
C ASN A 298 -5.50 -15.14 -56.85
N ARG A 299 -5.45 -15.97 -55.80
CA ARG A 299 -5.22 -17.42 -55.93
C ARG A 299 -6.26 -18.08 -56.85
N SER A 300 -7.52 -17.64 -56.80
CA SER A 300 -8.59 -18.15 -57.67
C SER A 300 -8.43 -17.72 -59.13
N GLN A 301 -7.99 -16.49 -59.39
CA GLN A 301 -7.69 -15.98 -60.73
C GLN A 301 -6.52 -16.73 -61.39
N GLU A 302 -5.50 -17.11 -60.62
CA GLU A 302 -4.39 -17.92 -61.13
C GLU A 302 -4.85 -19.30 -61.64
N MET A 303 -5.95 -19.81 -61.09
CA MET A 303 -6.56 -21.09 -61.46
C MET A 303 -7.66 -20.96 -62.53
N GLU A 304 -7.86 -19.76 -63.06
CA GLU A 304 -8.89 -19.46 -64.06
C GLU A 304 -8.48 -20.03 -65.43
N GLY A 305 -9.29 -20.95 -65.97
CA GLY A 305 -9.02 -21.63 -67.25
C GLY A 305 -8.37 -23.01 -67.16
N MET A 306 -7.96 -23.47 -65.96
CA MET A 306 -7.49 -24.85 -65.72
C MET A 306 -8.66 -25.86 -65.64
N ASP A 307 -8.45 -27.09 -66.12
CA ASP A 307 -9.39 -28.21 -65.90
C ASP A 307 -9.36 -28.69 -64.43
N GLU A 308 -10.39 -29.42 -63.97
CA GLU A 308 -10.53 -29.76 -62.54
C GLU A 308 -9.36 -30.59 -62.01
N ASN A 309 -8.80 -31.50 -62.81
CA ASN A 309 -7.64 -32.29 -62.43
C ASN A 309 -6.35 -31.45 -62.34
N GLU A 310 -6.18 -30.47 -63.25
CA GLU A 310 -5.03 -29.56 -63.25
C GLU A 310 -5.10 -28.60 -62.05
N ARG A 311 -6.31 -28.12 -61.72
CA ARG A 311 -6.55 -27.28 -60.54
C ARG A 311 -6.26 -28.02 -59.24
N GLN A 312 -6.60 -29.30 -59.16
CA GLN A 312 -6.29 -30.12 -57.99
C GLN A 312 -4.76 -30.30 -57.82
N ALA A 313 -4.05 -30.65 -58.89
CA ALA A 313 -2.60 -30.79 -58.86
C ALA A 313 -1.88 -29.48 -58.48
N TYR A 314 -2.34 -28.33 -59.00
CA TYR A 314 -1.82 -27.01 -58.64
C TYR A 314 -2.05 -26.66 -57.17
N ARG A 315 -3.24 -26.99 -56.64
CA ARG A 315 -3.55 -26.80 -55.22
C ARG A 315 -2.68 -27.68 -54.33
N ASP A 316 -2.50 -28.95 -54.69
CA ASP A 316 -1.65 -29.88 -53.94
C ASP A 316 -0.17 -29.43 -53.96
N GLU A 317 0.30 -28.84 -55.07
CA GLU A 317 1.65 -28.26 -55.17
C GLU A 317 1.81 -27.01 -54.28
N LYS A 318 0.81 -26.13 -54.24
CA LYS A 318 0.85 -24.85 -53.51
C LYS A 318 0.36 -24.92 -52.06
N GLU A 319 -0.24 -26.03 -51.64
CA GLU A 319 -0.91 -26.18 -50.34
C GLU A 319 -0.02 -25.75 -49.19
N TRP A 320 1.22 -26.24 -49.15
CA TRP A 320 2.17 -25.94 -48.07
C TRP A 320 2.62 -24.48 -48.05
N GLU A 321 2.85 -23.88 -49.23
CA GLU A 321 3.25 -22.47 -49.34
C GLU A 321 2.13 -21.55 -48.85
N TRP A 322 0.88 -21.82 -49.27
CA TRP A 322 -0.29 -21.06 -48.82
C TRP A 322 -0.56 -21.23 -47.33
N LEU A 323 -0.41 -22.45 -46.79
CA LEU A 323 -0.55 -22.70 -45.36
C LEU A 323 0.48 -21.93 -44.54
N GLU A 324 1.74 -21.89 -44.99
CA GLU A 324 2.80 -21.14 -44.32
C GLU A 324 2.56 -19.62 -44.37
N GLU A 325 2.15 -19.09 -45.53
CA GLU A 325 1.83 -17.67 -45.72
C GLU A 325 0.62 -17.22 -44.87
N ASP A 326 -0.45 -18.03 -44.87
CA ASP A 326 -1.67 -17.75 -44.10
C ASP A 326 -1.40 -17.84 -42.58
N ASP A 327 -0.62 -18.82 -42.14
CA ASP A 327 -0.22 -18.95 -40.73
C ASP A 327 0.69 -17.79 -40.29
N ALA A 328 1.66 -17.39 -41.12
CA ALA A 328 2.52 -16.23 -40.85
C ALA A 328 1.69 -14.94 -40.73
N SER A 329 0.76 -14.72 -41.65
CA SER A 329 -0.15 -13.55 -41.66
C SER A 329 -1.04 -13.53 -40.43
N ARG A 330 -1.63 -14.68 -40.06
CA ARG A 330 -2.44 -14.81 -38.84
C ARG A 330 -1.61 -14.55 -37.57
N LYS A 331 -0.38 -15.06 -37.51
CA LYS A 331 0.55 -14.83 -36.38
C LYS A 331 0.91 -13.35 -36.24
N LEU A 332 1.12 -12.64 -37.35
CA LEU A 332 1.36 -11.20 -37.33
C LEU A 332 0.17 -10.44 -36.73
N VAL A 333 -1.06 -10.76 -37.16
CA VAL A 333 -2.30 -10.14 -36.61
C VAL A 333 -2.43 -10.42 -35.11
N GLN A 334 -2.16 -11.65 -34.68
CA GLN A 334 -2.18 -12.00 -33.26
C GLN A 334 -1.11 -11.23 -32.47
N SER A 335 0.10 -11.10 -33.02
CA SER A 335 1.18 -10.31 -32.42
C SER A 335 0.79 -8.85 -32.27
N ASP A 336 0.21 -8.24 -33.31
CA ASP A 336 -0.25 -6.85 -33.28
C ASP A 336 -1.30 -6.62 -32.19
N ILE A 337 -2.25 -7.54 -32.03
CA ILE A 337 -3.28 -7.47 -30.99
C ILE A 337 -2.64 -7.54 -29.60
N VAL A 338 -1.73 -8.49 -29.38
CA VAL A 338 -1.03 -8.64 -28.11
C VAL A 338 -0.20 -7.41 -27.78
N ASP A 339 0.56 -6.89 -28.75
CA ASP A 339 1.39 -5.69 -28.56
C ASP A 339 0.56 -4.44 -28.29
N ASN A 340 -0.57 -4.27 -28.99
CA ASN A 340 -1.49 -3.17 -28.71
C ASN A 340 -2.09 -3.28 -27.30
N ASN A 341 -2.55 -4.48 -26.91
CA ASN A 341 -3.11 -4.71 -25.58
C ASN A 341 -2.08 -4.40 -24.49
N ARG A 342 -0.82 -4.82 -24.69
CA ARG A 342 0.30 -4.51 -23.79
C ARG A 342 0.52 -3.00 -23.68
N LYS A 343 0.61 -2.28 -24.81
CA LYS A 343 0.78 -0.80 -24.80
C LYS A 343 -0.37 -0.09 -24.09
N LEU A 344 -1.62 -0.51 -24.32
CA LEU A 344 -2.79 0.06 -23.65
C LEU A 344 -2.75 -0.20 -22.14
N MET A 345 -2.35 -1.39 -21.69
CA MET A 345 -2.18 -1.70 -20.28
C MET A 345 -1.05 -0.88 -19.64
N GLU A 346 0.09 -0.76 -20.31
CA GLU A 346 1.23 0.08 -19.88
C GLU A 346 0.81 1.55 -19.74
N GLU A 347 0.09 2.10 -20.72
CA GLU A 347 -0.40 3.49 -20.66
C GLU A 347 -1.39 3.70 -19.51
N ALA A 348 -2.34 2.77 -19.33
CA ALA A 348 -3.31 2.82 -18.25
C ALA A 348 -2.64 2.76 -16.86
N GLN A 349 -1.64 1.88 -16.71
CA GLN A 349 -0.86 1.74 -15.49
C GLN A 349 -0.04 3.01 -15.21
N ASN A 350 0.66 3.56 -16.21
CA ASN A 350 1.41 4.81 -16.08
C ASN A 350 0.53 5.99 -15.67
N LYS A 351 -0.67 6.13 -16.27
CA LYS A 351 -1.65 7.16 -15.88
C LYS A 351 -2.12 6.98 -14.44
N LYS A 352 -2.37 5.73 -14.04
CA LYS A 352 -2.79 5.41 -12.67
C LYS A 352 -1.73 5.74 -11.64
N GLU A 353 -0.47 5.42 -11.92
CA GLU A 353 0.66 5.78 -11.06
C GLU A 353 0.83 7.30 -10.97
N GLY A 354 0.74 8.01 -12.11
CA GLY A 354 0.76 9.47 -12.13
C GLY A 354 -0.37 10.10 -11.31
N GLN A 355 -1.61 9.61 -11.46
CA GLN A 355 -2.76 10.06 -10.69
C GLN A 355 -2.55 9.83 -9.19
N GLN A 356 -2.03 8.67 -8.79
CA GLN A 356 -1.77 8.33 -7.39
C GLN A 356 -0.73 9.26 -6.78
N LEU A 357 0.41 9.46 -7.45
CA LEU A 357 1.46 10.37 -6.99
C LEU A 357 0.92 11.80 -6.80
N LEU A 358 0.14 12.28 -7.76
CA LEU A 358 -0.47 13.61 -7.70
C LEU A 358 -1.50 13.70 -6.57
N ALA A 359 -2.34 12.68 -6.37
CA ALA A 359 -3.27 12.59 -5.25
C ALA A 359 -2.57 12.69 -3.90
N PHE A 360 -1.48 11.95 -3.71
CA PHE A 360 -0.75 11.98 -2.44
C PHE A 360 -0.06 13.32 -2.21
N ASN A 361 0.56 13.89 -3.24
CA ASN A 361 1.17 15.23 -3.15
C ASN A 361 0.16 16.32 -2.81
N LEU A 362 -1.02 16.31 -3.43
CA LEU A 362 -2.08 17.26 -3.09
C LEU A 362 -2.63 17.01 -1.67
N SER A 363 -2.73 15.74 -1.26
CA SER A 363 -3.23 15.39 0.07
C SER A 363 -2.28 15.83 1.20
N ARG A 364 -0.96 15.91 0.95
CA ARG A 364 0.08 16.29 1.92
C ARG A 364 -0.05 17.72 2.47
N VAL A 365 -0.87 18.57 1.84
CA VAL A 365 -1.31 19.85 2.41
C VAL A 365 -1.97 19.64 3.78
N SER A 366 -2.60 18.48 4.00
CA SER A 366 -3.07 18.07 5.31
C SER A 366 -1.93 17.44 6.14
N PRO A 367 -1.70 17.92 7.39
CA PRO A 367 -0.81 17.28 8.36
C PRO A 367 -1.19 15.82 8.62
N VAL A 368 -2.47 15.48 8.50
CA VAL A 368 -2.98 14.12 8.68
C VAL A 368 -2.51 13.19 7.56
N SER A 369 -2.56 13.65 6.32
CA SER A 369 -2.06 12.87 5.19
C SER A 369 -0.55 12.67 5.28
N SER A 370 0.19 13.73 5.64
CA SER A 370 1.64 13.62 5.85
C SER A 370 1.97 12.57 6.92
N PHE A 371 1.26 12.60 8.06
CA PHE A 371 1.40 11.58 9.10
C PHE A 371 1.05 10.17 8.61
N ARG A 372 -0.11 9.97 7.96
CA ARG A 372 -0.56 8.64 7.53
C ARG A 372 0.36 8.04 6.47
N LEU A 373 0.80 8.84 5.49
CA LEU A 373 1.73 8.38 4.45
C LEU A 373 3.09 7.99 5.04
N ALA A 374 3.67 8.82 5.91
CA ALA A 374 4.91 8.48 6.60
C ALA A 374 4.77 7.24 7.49
N ALA A 375 3.67 7.11 8.23
CA ALA A 375 3.43 5.94 9.07
C ALA A 375 3.36 4.64 8.25
N MET A 376 2.70 4.67 7.08
CA MET A 376 2.63 3.53 6.16
C MET A 376 3.99 3.20 5.54
N ASN A 377 4.78 4.21 5.15
CA ASN A 377 6.13 4.03 4.62
C ASN A 377 7.08 3.40 5.66
N LEU A 378 7.05 3.89 6.91
CA LEU A 378 7.84 3.34 8.01
C LEU A 378 7.47 1.88 8.34
N ALA A 379 6.19 1.54 8.20
CA ALA A 379 5.68 0.20 8.40
C ALA A 379 5.82 -0.71 7.18
N THR A 380 6.27 -0.19 6.04
CA THR A 380 6.35 -0.89 4.74
C THR A 380 4.99 -1.41 4.23
N THR A 381 3.90 -0.84 4.75
CA THR A 381 2.50 -1.10 4.36
C THR A 381 1.94 0.01 3.48
N ASP A 382 2.83 0.73 2.80
CA ASP A 382 2.56 1.83 1.88
C ASP A 382 2.00 1.39 0.52
N ILE A 383 1.74 2.38 -0.34
CA ILE A 383 1.17 2.18 -1.68
C ILE A 383 2.06 1.30 -2.56
N GLY A 384 3.37 1.39 -2.40
CA GLY A 384 4.32 0.57 -3.15
C GLY A 384 4.33 -0.90 -2.72
N LEU A 385 3.62 -1.29 -1.66
CA LEU A 385 3.58 -2.67 -1.17
C LEU A 385 3.21 -3.65 -2.28
N LYS A 386 2.16 -3.34 -3.05
CA LYS A 386 1.70 -4.22 -4.13
C LYS A 386 2.77 -4.38 -5.21
N THR A 387 3.27 -3.26 -5.74
CA THR A 387 4.26 -3.23 -6.82
C THR A 387 5.54 -3.94 -6.42
N ARG A 388 6.08 -3.69 -5.21
CA ARG A 388 7.29 -4.35 -4.72
C ARG A 388 7.18 -5.88 -4.70
N TYR A 389 6.03 -6.40 -4.27
CA TYR A 389 5.79 -7.84 -4.23
C TYR A 389 5.54 -8.43 -5.62
N GLU A 390 4.75 -7.75 -6.47
CA GLU A 390 4.52 -8.22 -7.85
C GLU A 390 5.81 -8.21 -8.67
N GLU A 391 6.65 -7.19 -8.54
CA GLU A 391 7.96 -7.12 -9.20
C GLU A 391 8.90 -8.22 -8.71
N SER A 392 9.02 -8.42 -7.40
CA SER A 392 9.81 -9.52 -6.81
C SER A 392 9.31 -10.90 -7.27
N MET A 393 7.99 -11.09 -7.36
CA MET A 393 7.40 -12.34 -7.86
C MET A 393 7.59 -12.50 -9.37
N ARG A 394 7.67 -11.41 -10.14
CA ARG A 394 7.97 -11.44 -11.58
C ARG A 394 9.41 -11.85 -11.83
N LEU A 395 10.38 -11.30 -11.09
CA LEU A 395 11.77 -11.75 -11.16
C LEU A 395 11.89 -13.24 -10.83
N TYR A 396 11.20 -13.70 -9.78
CA TYR A 396 11.16 -15.13 -9.45
C TYR A 396 10.48 -15.98 -10.53
N LYS A 397 9.44 -15.46 -11.18
CA LYS A 397 8.81 -16.13 -12.32
C LYS A 397 9.81 -16.32 -13.46
N ASP A 398 10.60 -15.30 -13.78
CA ASP A 398 11.59 -15.35 -14.86
C ASP A 398 12.66 -16.43 -14.55
N ASP A 399 13.22 -16.41 -13.33
CA ASP A 399 14.18 -17.42 -12.86
C ASP A 399 13.60 -18.85 -12.89
N PHE A 400 12.35 -19.01 -12.43
CA PHE A 400 11.67 -20.30 -12.42
C PHE A 400 11.36 -20.80 -13.83
N THR A 401 10.98 -19.90 -14.74
CA THR A 401 10.67 -20.24 -16.15
C THR A 401 11.93 -20.72 -16.87
N GLU A 402 13.04 -20.00 -16.72
CA GLU A 402 14.35 -20.39 -17.28
C GLU A 402 14.80 -21.75 -16.73
N PHE A 403 14.62 -21.99 -15.43
CA PHE A 403 14.93 -23.27 -14.81
C PHE A 403 14.10 -24.42 -15.38
N VAL A 404 12.78 -24.24 -15.52
CA VAL A 404 11.87 -25.25 -16.09
C VAL A 404 12.23 -25.55 -17.54
N GLU A 405 12.50 -24.54 -18.36
CA GLU A 405 12.89 -24.71 -19.77
C GLU A 405 14.21 -25.49 -19.89
N LYS A 406 15.21 -25.17 -19.04
CA LYS A 406 16.48 -25.89 -19.01
C LYS A 406 16.28 -27.36 -18.62
N LYS A 407 15.50 -27.65 -17.58
CA LYS A 407 15.23 -29.03 -17.15
C LYS A 407 14.42 -29.83 -18.18
N GLN A 408 13.51 -29.19 -18.90
CA GLN A 408 12.82 -29.82 -20.03
C GLN A 408 13.78 -30.18 -21.17
N ALA A 409 14.71 -29.28 -21.51
CA ALA A 409 15.73 -29.53 -22.52
C ALA A 409 16.70 -30.66 -22.14
N GLU A 410 17.10 -30.75 -20.87
CA GLU A 410 17.99 -31.81 -20.35
C GLU A 410 17.28 -33.17 -20.24
N GLY A 411 16.01 -33.18 -19.82
CA GLY A 411 15.24 -34.41 -19.58
C GLY A 411 14.60 -35.02 -20.83
N GLY A 412 14.63 -34.31 -21.97
CA GLY A 412 13.86 -34.70 -23.16
C GLY A 412 12.34 -34.72 -22.92
N GLU A 413 11.88 -34.15 -21.79
CA GLU A 413 10.48 -34.05 -21.44
C GLU A 413 9.82 -33.00 -22.33
N HIS A 414 8.80 -33.43 -23.07
CA HIS A 414 7.96 -32.53 -23.83
C HIS A 414 6.67 -32.29 -23.04
N GLY A 415 6.39 -31.03 -22.74
CA GLY A 415 5.18 -30.66 -22.05
C GLY A 415 3.95 -30.92 -22.94
N GLY A 416 3.15 -31.92 -22.57
CA GLY A 416 1.91 -32.27 -23.26
C GLY A 416 1.94 -33.67 -23.91
N MET A 417 0.93 -33.95 -24.72
CA MET A 417 0.81 -35.22 -25.44
C MET A 417 1.59 -35.16 -26.75
N ARG A 418 2.62 -35.98 -26.93
CA ARG A 418 3.31 -36.16 -28.21
C ARG A 418 2.71 -37.37 -28.91
N ILE A 419 2.09 -37.12 -30.06
CA ILE A 419 1.60 -38.18 -30.95
C ILE A 419 2.61 -38.30 -32.10
N GLU A 420 3.38 -39.37 -32.10
CA GLU A 420 4.37 -39.66 -33.14
C GLU A 420 3.81 -40.76 -34.06
N PHE A 421 3.72 -40.44 -35.35
CA PHE A 421 3.31 -41.37 -36.39
C PHE A 421 4.55 -41.84 -37.14
N ASP A 422 4.90 -43.11 -36.97
CA ASP A 422 6.00 -43.74 -37.69
C ASP A 422 5.45 -44.81 -38.65
N SER A 423 5.84 -44.71 -39.92
CA SER A 423 5.49 -45.63 -41.00
C SER A 423 5.81 -47.11 -40.72
N ASN A 424 6.76 -47.41 -39.84
CA ASN A 424 7.12 -48.78 -39.45
C ASN A 424 6.58 -49.21 -38.08
N SER A 425 6.25 -48.28 -37.17
CA SER A 425 5.94 -48.60 -35.77
C SER A 425 4.56 -48.13 -35.26
N GLY A 426 3.74 -47.50 -36.12
CA GLY A 426 2.36 -47.12 -35.81
C GLY A 426 2.24 -45.83 -34.98
N LEU A 427 1.06 -45.59 -34.40
CA LEU A 427 0.75 -44.43 -33.56
C LEU A 427 1.34 -44.61 -32.16
N LYS A 428 2.33 -43.80 -31.78
CA LYS A 428 2.80 -43.70 -30.39
C LYS A 428 2.26 -42.44 -29.75
N ILE A 429 1.56 -42.60 -28.63
CA ILE A 429 1.09 -41.49 -27.79
C ILE A 429 1.94 -41.49 -26.52
N ASP A 430 2.82 -40.51 -26.40
CA ASP A 430 3.56 -40.22 -25.18
C ASP A 430 2.87 -39.06 -24.44
N PHE A 431 2.68 -39.21 -23.14
CA PHE A 431 2.07 -38.20 -22.27
C PHE A 431 3.11 -37.36 -21.52
N GLY A 432 4.41 -37.55 -21.79
CA GLY A 432 5.50 -36.77 -21.17
C GLY A 432 5.51 -36.90 -19.66
N ARG A 433 5.20 -38.10 -19.15
CA ARG A 433 5.02 -38.38 -17.72
C ARG A 433 6.27 -39.06 -17.19
N ASN A 434 6.89 -38.49 -16.17
CA ASN A 434 8.11 -39.04 -15.58
C ASN A 434 7.78 -39.83 -14.32
N ASP A 435 7.95 -41.15 -14.39
CA ASP A 435 7.59 -42.08 -13.30
C ASP A 435 8.60 -42.07 -12.14
N GLN A 436 9.76 -41.43 -12.30
CA GLN A 436 10.82 -41.39 -11.27
C GLN A 436 10.69 -40.21 -10.28
N GLY A 437 9.70 -39.33 -10.45
CA GLY A 437 9.57 -38.11 -9.65
C GLY A 437 10.63 -37.06 -10.00
N LEU A 438 10.32 -35.78 -9.81
CA LEU A 438 11.23 -34.69 -10.19
C LEU A 438 12.25 -34.43 -9.08
N ASP A 439 13.52 -34.23 -9.45
CA ASP A 439 14.52 -33.71 -8.51
C ASP A 439 14.31 -32.21 -8.31
N MET A 440 13.80 -31.86 -7.13
CA MET A 440 13.43 -30.50 -6.75
C MET A 440 14.51 -29.79 -5.92
N SER A 441 15.65 -30.44 -5.68
CA SER A 441 16.71 -29.88 -4.82
C SER A 441 17.34 -28.60 -5.40
N GLU A 442 17.37 -28.49 -6.74
CA GLU A 442 17.89 -27.34 -7.47
C GLU A 442 16.83 -26.27 -7.79
N MET A 443 15.58 -26.46 -7.37
CA MET A 443 14.49 -25.53 -7.70
C MET A 443 14.72 -24.16 -7.03
N PRO A 444 14.63 -23.04 -7.78
CA PRO A 444 14.75 -21.71 -7.18
C PRO A 444 13.64 -21.50 -6.15
N GLN A 445 13.97 -20.84 -5.04
CA GLN A 445 13.03 -20.53 -3.98
C GLN A 445 12.66 -19.05 -3.97
N TYR A 446 11.37 -18.75 -3.82
CA TYR A 446 10.91 -17.38 -3.73
C TYR A 446 11.37 -16.71 -2.42
N THR A 447 12.12 -15.63 -2.54
CA THR A 447 12.50 -14.78 -1.41
C THR A 447 11.68 -13.48 -1.41
N PRO A 448 10.90 -13.19 -0.35
CA PRO A 448 10.16 -11.94 -0.22
C PRO A 448 11.06 -10.70 -0.30
N PRO A 449 10.59 -9.57 -0.86
CA PRO A 449 11.35 -8.33 -0.89
C PRO A 449 11.60 -7.82 0.53
N THR A 450 12.86 -7.52 0.86
CA THR A 450 13.23 -6.93 2.14
C THR A 450 13.34 -5.41 2.02
N VAL A 451 12.51 -4.69 2.76
CA VAL A 451 12.60 -3.21 2.84
C VAL A 451 13.20 -2.86 4.19
N THR A 452 14.37 -2.22 4.17
CA THR A 452 15.02 -1.76 5.39
C THR A 452 14.33 -0.51 5.93
N ALA A 453 14.44 -0.30 7.24
CA ALA A 453 13.91 0.91 7.89
C ALA A 453 14.48 2.20 7.31
N GLY A 454 15.73 2.16 6.81
CA GLY A 454 16.37 3.29 6.12
C GLY A 454 15.60 3.75 4.89
N VAL A 455 15.12 2.81 4.05
CA VAL A 455 14.32 3.13 2.86
C VAL A 455 12.95 3.68 3.27
N GLY A 456 12.30 3.05 4.27
CA GLY A 456 11.03 3.54 4.80
C GLY A 456 11.12 4.97 5.35
N PHE A 457 12.21 5.28 6.07
CA PHE A 457 12.49 6.62 6.57
C PHE A 457 12.79 7.60 5.45
N GLN A 458 13.63 7.22 4.48
CA GLN A 458 13.98 8.07 3.32
C GLN A 458 12.74 8.49 2.55
N ASN A 459 11.82 7.55 2.30
CA ASN A 459 10.54 7.82 1.64
C ASN A 459 9.61 8.71 2.45
N SER A 460 9.88 8.90 3.74
CA SER A 460 9.09 9.70 4.67
C SER A 460 9.69 11.08 4.97
N ILE A 461 10.92 11.39 4.51
CA ILE A 461 11.62 12.64 4.86
C ILE A 461 10.78 13.88 4.54
N LEU A 462 10.12 13.90 3.38
CA LEU A 462 9.28 15.01 2.97
C LEU A 462 8.11 15.20 3.95
N ASP A 463 7.47 14.11 4.35
CA ASP A 463 6.33 14.13 5.27
C ASP A 463 6.74 14.59 6.68
N PHE A 464 7.92 14.15 7.18
CA PHE A 464 8.51 14.69 8.41
C PHE A 464 8.81 16.19 8.29
N GLY A 465 9.41 16.61 7.17
CA GLY A 465 9.72 18.01 6.89
C GLY A 465 8.48 18.91 6.87
N LEU A 466 7.40 18.44 6.23
CA LEU A 466 6.11 19.14 6.22
C LEU A 466 5.49 19.25 7.62
N LEU A 467 5.52 18.18 8.42
CA LEU A 467 5.03 18.23 9.79
C LEU A 467 5.81 19.23 10.65
N ILE A 468 7.14 19.25 10.53
CA ILE A 468 8.00 20.24 11.22
C ILE A 468 7.64 21.66 10.76
N LEU A 469 7.45 21.87 9.46
CA LEU A 469 7.02 23.16 8.91
C LEU A 469 5.67 23.61 9.48
N PHE A 470 4.68 22.71 9.56
CA PHE A 470 3.38 23.00 10.16
C PHE A 470 3.48 23.33 11.66
N ILE A 471 4.35 22.63 12.40
CA ILE A 471 4.63 22.96 13.81
C ILE A 471 5.24 24.35 13.94
N MET A 472 6.25 24.67 13.12
CA MET A 472 6.87 26.01 13.13
C MET A 472 5.86 27.11 12.79
N MET A 473 4.99 26.88 11.81
CA MET A 473 3.95 27.83 11.41
C MET A 473 2.92 28.07 12.52
N THR A 474 2.44 27.01 13.16
CA THR A 474 1.46 27.10 14.26
C THR A 474 2.06 27.73 15.52
N PHE A 475 3.28 27.34 15.90
CA PHE A 475 3.99 27.93 17.02
C PHE A 475 4.33 29.41 16.78
N GLY A 476 4.87 29.74 15.60
CA GLY A 476 5.14 31.12 15.19
C GLY A 476 3.87 31.97 15.17
N GLY A 477 2.78 31.44 14.63
CA GLY A 477 1.47 32.10 14.66
C GLY A 477 0.99 32.36 16.09
N SER A 478 1.12 31.38 17.00
CA SER A 478 0.72 31.54 18.40
C SER A 478 1.57 32.62 19.08
N PHE A 479 2.88 32.65 18.80
CA PHE A 479 3.78 33.67 19.29
C PHE A 479 3.36 35.08 18.83
N PHE A 480 3.11 35.27 17.53
CA PHE A 480 2.67 36.57 17.00
C PHE A 480 1.30 37.00 17.55
N ALA A 481 0.34 36.07 17.62
CA ALA A 481 -0.99 36.34 18.16
C ALA A 481 -0.91 36.74 19.64
N PHE A 482 -0.11 36.02 20.44
CA PHE A 482 0.04 36.28 21.86
C PHE A 482 0.77 37.59 22.15
N LEU A 483 1.77 37.97 21.34
CA LEU A 483 2.45 39.26 21.48
C LEU A 483 1.52 40.45 21.25
N ARG A 484 0.60 40.34 20.28
CA ARG A 484 -0.41 41.37 19.98
C ARG A 484 -1.62 41.33 20.91
N TYR A 485 -1.68 40.35 21.81
CA TYR A 485 -2.83 40.14 22.67
C TYR A 485 -2.92 41.21 23.76
N ASP A 486 -4.04 41.92 23.81
CA ASP A 486 -4.31 42.93 24.84
C ASP A 486 -4.73 42.23 26.15
N MET A 487 -3.93 42.46 27.19
CA MET A 487 -4.09 41.85 28.52
C MET A 487 -4.75 42.78 29.54
N ARG A 488 -5.22 43.96 29.11
CA ARG A 488 -5.96 44.90 29.96
C ARG A 488 -7.40 44.50 30.25
#